data_AF-A0A7W8AA18-F1
#
_entry.id   AF-A0A7W8AA18-F1
#
_cell.length_a   1.000
_cell.length_b   1.000
_cell.length_c   1.000
_cell.angle_alpha   90.00
_cell.angle_beta   90.00
_cell.angle_gamma   90.00
#
_symmetry.space_group_name_H-M   'P 1'
#
loop_
_entity.id
_entity.type
_entity.pdbx_description
1 polymer ?
#
loop_
_entity_poly.entity_id
_entity_poly.type
_entity_poly.pdbx_seq_one_letter_code
_entity_poly.pdbx_strand_id
1 'polypeptide(L)'
;MDGTLAAPVAAVAELLLAVTAGRVGDDNLLVLARASAARQGAMSVVAGSGTGAYRAEFAGPVEPVEIEVDPARSRLAVRSWYAGVHAVTACPEGARVTRRVYQVLPGHPGFAGGIAEIGLRTRMSRDLRQVLDVIADRLGC
;
A
#
# COMPACT_ATOMS: atom_id res chain seq x y z
N MET A 1 10.24 -7.99 2.48
CA MET A 1 9.29 -8.84 3.24
C MET A 1 8.27 -9.34 2.26
N ASP A 2 7.62 -10.46 2.56
CA ASP A 2 6.65 -11.10 1.69
C ASP A 2 5.61 -11.86 2.51
N GLY A 3 4.52 -12.23 1.85
CA GLY A 3 3.54 -13.19 2.35
C GLY A 3 2.86 -13.88 1.18
N THR A 4 2.23 -15.01 1.46
CA THR A 4 1.58 -15.86 0.47
C THR A 4 0.10 -15.97 0.77
N LEU A 5 -0.72 -15.93 -0.29
CA LEU A 5 -2.15 -16.13 -0.24
C LEU A 5 -2.51 -17.35 -1.09
N ALA A 6 -3.37 -18.22 -0.55
CA ALA A 6 -3.87 -19.40 -1.23
C ALA A 6 -4.97 -19.05 -2.25
N ALA A 7 -4.63 -18.18 -3.20
CA ALA A 7 -5.54 -17.69 -4.23
C ALA A 7 -4.82 -17.46 -5.57
N PRO A 8 -5.54 -17.38 -6.70
CA PRO A 8 -4.94 -17.11 -8.01
C PRO A 8 -4.20 -15.77 -8.04
N VAL A 9 -3.01 -15.77 -8.67
CA VAL A 9 -2.17 -14.58 -8.82
C VAL A 9 -2.91 -13.38 -9.42
N ALA A 10 -3.81 -13.62 -10.38
CA ALA A 10 -4.59 -12.57 -11.03
C ALA A 10 -5.57 -11.90 -10.04
N ALA A 11 -6.30 -12.68 -9.24
CA ALA A 11 -7.25 -12.15 -8.26
C ALA A 11 -6.55 -11.33 -7.15
N VAL A 12 -5.38 -11.80 -6.69
CA VAL A 12 -4.56 -11.07 -5.72
C VAL A 12 -3.98 -9.79 -6.34
N ALA A 13 -3.55 -9.84 -7.60
CA ALA A 13 -3.07 -8.67 -8.32
C ALA A 13 -4.20 -7.63 -8.51
N GLU A 14 -5.40 -8.04 -8.91
CA GLU A 14 -6.55 -7.12 -9.05
C GLU A 14 -6.83 -6.37 -7.75
N LEU A 15 -6.89 -7.06 -6.61
CA LEU A 15 -7.13 -6.43 -5.31
C LEU A 15 -5.96 -5.56 -4.83
N LEU A 16 -4.72 -5.99 -5.03
CA LEU A 16 -3.56 -5.19 -4.63
C LEU A 16 -3.46 -3.89 -5.45
N LEU A 17 -3.80 -3.96 -6.74
CA LEU A 17 -3.68 -2.85 -7.69
C LEU A 17 -4.93 -1.99 -7.79
N ALA A 18 -6.04 -2.40 -7.16
CA ALA A 18 -7.24 -1.60 -7.08
C ALA A 18 -6.89 -0.26 -6.41
N VAL A 19 -6.88 0.81 -7.19
CA VAL A 19 -6.71 2.17 -6.68
C VAL A 19 -7.74 3.01 -7.40
N THR A 20 -8.59 3.67 -6.63
CA THR A 20 -9.73 4.40 -7.17
C THR A 20 -9.78 5.79 -6.56
N ALA A 21 -9.97 6.79 -7.42
CA ALA A 21 -10.14 8.17 -7.00
C ALA A 21 -11.43 8.35 -6.19
N GLY A 22 -11.42 9.30 -5.27
CA GLY A 22 -12.49 9.55 -4.31
C GLY A 22 -12.02 9.35 -2.88
N ARG A 23 -12.95 9.28 -1.93
CA ARG A 23 -12.61 9.04 -0.52
C ARG A 23 -11.85 7.72 -0.39
N VAL A 24 -10.79 7.70 0.42
CA VAL A 24 -10.06 6.47 0.70
C VAL A 24 -11.02 5.48 1.35
N GLY A 25 -11.23 4.36 0.67
CA GLY A 25 -12.09 3.27 1.09
C GLY A 25 -11.48 1.95 0.64
N ASP A 26 -12.32 0.94 0.57
CA ASP A 26 -11.95 -0.46 0.42
C ASP A 26 -11.00 -0.77 -0.74
N ASP A 27 -11.11 -0.10 -1.88
CA ASP A 27 -10.20 -0.34 -2.99
C ASP A 27 -8.77 0.11 -2.66
N ASN A 28 -8.60 1.18 -1.89
CA ASN A 28 -7.31 1.82 -1.61
C ASN A 28 -6.53 1.13 -0.46
N LEU A 29 -6.44 -0.20 -0.48
CA LEU A 29 -5.92 -1.06 0.59
C LEU A 29 -4.57 -0.63 1.13
N LEU A 30 -3.62 -0.32 0.23
CA LEU A 30 -2.30 0.11 0.66
C LEU A 30 -2.35 1.46 1.37
N VAL A 31 -3.22 2.38 0.98
CA VAL A 31 -3.38 3.67 1.67
C VAL A 31 -3.99 3.45 3.06
N LEU A 32 -5.04 2.62 3.17
CA LEU A 32 -5.68 2.25 4.43
C LEU A 32 -4.73 1.55 5.42
N ALA A 33 -3.90 0.64 4.92
CA ALA A 33 -2.94 -0.09 5.76
C ALA A 33 -1.84 0.80 6.34
N ARG A 34 -1.61 1.99 5.77
CA ARG A 34 -0.47 2.85 6.12
C ARG A 34 -0.86 4.15 6.79
N ALA A 35 -2.00 4.75 6.47
CA ALA A 35 -2.35 6.09 6.93
C ALA A 35 -3.46 6.06 7.99
N SER A 36 -3.15 6.51 9.21
CA SER A 36 -4.14 6.67 10.27
C SER A 36 -5.29 7.60 9.86
N ALA A 37 -4.97 8.71 9.18
CA ALA A 37 -5.98 9.63 8.64
C ALA A 37 -6.89 8.98 7.58
N ALA A 38 -6.36 8.06 6.76
CA ALA A 38 -7.17 7.28 5.84
C ALA A 38 -8.15 6.37 6.59
N ARG A 39 -7.72 5.70 7.65
CA ARG A 39 -8.61 4.88 8.50
C ARG A 39 -9.68 5.69 9.23
N GLN A 40 -9.45 6.97 9.43
CA GLN A 40 -10.43 7.91 9.98
C GLN A 40 -11.36 8.51 8.90
N GLY A 41 -11.24 8.06 7.64
CA GLY A 41 -12.06 8.53 6.52
C GLY A 41 -11.74 9.95 6.04
N ALA A 42 -10.59 10.49 6.44
CA ALA A 42 -10.23 11.89 6.21
C ALA A 42 -9.33 12.12 4.99
N MET A 43 -8.88 11.04 4.33
CA MET A 43 -8.08 11.11 3.10
C MET A 43 -8.91 10.85 1.85
N SER A 44 -8.52 11.44 0.73
CA SER A 44 -9.06 11.17 -0.60
C SER A 44 -7.94 10.86 -1.58
N VAL A 45 -8.16 9.92 -2.49
CA VAL A 45 -7.29 9.63 -3.63
C VAL A 45 -7.74 10.50 -4.80
N VAL A 46 -6.79 11.16 -5.45
CA VAL A 46 -7.00 11.87 -6.72
C VAL A 46 -6.17 11.21 -7.81
N ALA A 47 -6.67 11.27 -9.04
CA ALA A 47 -5.89 10.85 -10.21
C ALA A 47 -4.73 11.81 -10.43
N GLY A 48 -3.55 11.27 -10.72
CA GLY A 48 -2.38 12.03 -11.15
C GLY A 48 -2.42 12.36 -12.63
N SER A 49 -1.38 13.00 -13.13
CA SER A 49 -1.28 13.46 -14.53
C SER A 49 -1.02 12.33 -15.55
N GLY A 50 -0.81 11.08 -15.11
CA GLY A 50 -0.51 9.94 -15.97
C GLY A 50 -1.38 8.73 -15.65
N THR A 51 -1.56 7.85 -16.63
CA THR A 51 -2.27 6.57 -16.43
C THR A 51 -1.61 5.76 -15.32
N GLY A 52 -2.40 5.35 -14.33
CA GLY A 52 -1.92 4.58 -13.18
C GLY A 52 -1.23 5.42 -12.09
N ALA A 53 -1.11 6.74 -12.26
CA ALA A 53 -0.61 7.63 -11.22
C ALA A 53 -1.76 8.15 -10.35
N TYR A 54 -1.58 8.12 -9.02
CA TYR A 54 -2.54 8.63 -8.05
C TYR A 54 -1.84 9.34 -6.90
N ARG A 55 -2.60 10.18 -6.21
CA ARG A 55 -2.13 10.87 -5.00
C ARG A 55 -3.19 10.75 -3.91
N ALA A 56 -2.84 10.21 -2.75
CA ALA A 56 -3.70 10.22 -1.59
C ALA A 56 -3.40 11.47 -0.74
N GLU A 57 -4.41 12.31 -0.57
CA GLU A 57 -4.32 13.63 0.04
C GLU A 57 -5.15 13.71 1.32
N PHE A 58 -4.75 14.61 2.21
CA PHE A 58 -5.46 14.96 3.43
C PHE A 58 -5.62 16.49 3.47
N ALA A 59 -6.78 16.98 3.92
CA ALA A 59 -6.99 18.41 4.12
C ALA A 59 -6.26 18.88 5.39
N GLY A 60 -4.94 19.02 5.30
CA GLY A 60 -4.06 19.43 6.38
C GLY A 60 -2.58 19.44 5.97
N PRO A 61 -1.64 19.71 6.88
CA PRO A 61 -0.23 19.90 6.57
C PRO A 61 0.53 18.59 6.29
N VAL A 62 -0.19 17.48 6.07
CA VAL A 62 0.41 16.17 5.83
C VAL A 62 0.70 16.06 4.34
N GLU A 63 1.95 15.78 4.01
CA GLU A 63 2.33 15.51 2.63
C GLU A 63 1.54 14.33 2.05
N PRO A 64 1.17 14.41 0.77
CA PRO A 64 0.44 13.35 0.13
C PRO A 64 1.25 12.05 0.03
N VAL A 65 0.53 10.94 -0.14
CA VAL A 65 1.14 9.68 -0.55
C VAL A 65 0.98 9.55 -2.06
N GLU A 66 2.09 9.51 -2.77
CA GLU A 66 2.09 9.22 -4.20
C GLU A 66 2.02 7.71 -4.43
N ILE A 67 1.29 7.34 -5.47
CA ILE A 67 0.99 5.96 -5.82
C ILE A 67 1.14 5.82 -7.33
N GLU A 68 1.82 4.77 -7.76
CA GLU A 68 1.94 4.41 -9.17
C GLU A 68 1.58 2.94 -9.33
N VAL A 69 0.66 2.66 -10.24
CA VAL A 69 0.15 1.33 -10.54
C VAL A 69 0.66 0.92 -11.92
N ASP A 70 1.34 -0.23 -11.97
CA ASP A 70 1.81 -0.88 -13.19
C ASP A 70 1.13 -2.27 -13.29
N PRO A 71 -0.04 -2.35 -13.95
CA PRO A 71 -0.76 -3.60 -14.12
C PRO A 71 0.03 -4.63 -14.94
N ALA A 72 0.77 -4.16 -15.96
CA ALA A 72 1.54 -5.03 -16.85
C ALA A 72 2.61 -5.83 -16.10
N ARG A 73 3.16 -5.26 -15.02
CA ARG A 73 4.14 -5.95 -14.15
C ARG A 73 3.57 -6.42 -12.82
N SER A 74 2.27 -6.29 -12.60
CA SER A 74 1.60 -6.58 -11.32
C SER A 74 2.27 -5.87 -10.13
N ARG A 75 2.57 -4.56 -10.30
CA ARG A 75 3.33 -3.76 -9.34
C ARG A 75 2.57 -2.51 -8.93
N LEU A 76 2.78 -2.12 -7.68
CA LEU A 76 2.31 -0.85 -7.13
C LEU A 76 3.42 -0.20 -6.31
N ALA A 77 3.86 0.96 -6.76
CA ALA A 77 4.87 1.79 -6.09
C ALA A 77 4.20 2.86 -5.24
N VAL A 78 4.81 3.17 -4.11
CA VAL A 78 4.33 4.18 -3.18
C VAL A 78 5.48 5.05 -2.70
N ARG A 79 5.22 6.36 -2.59
CA ARG A 79 6.20 7.33 -2.09
C ARG A 79 5.56 8.31 -1.11
N SER A 80 6.26 8.55 -0.01
CA SER A 80 5.98 9.51 1.06
C SER A 80 7.30 9.69 1.83
N TRP A 81 7.28 9.70 3.16
CA TRP A 81 8.48 9.61 4.01
C TRP A 81 9.34 8.36 3.74
N TYR A 82 8.82 7.37 3.01
CA TYR A 82 9.59 6.26 2.45
C TYR A 82 9.14 5.99 1.01
N ALA A 83 9.98 5.30 0.23
CA ALA A 83 9.62 4.79 -1.09
C ALA A 83 9.71 3.26 -1.12
N GLY A 84 8.72 2.60 -1.72
CA GLY A 84 8.69 1.15 -1.83
C GLY A 84 7.78 0.63 -2.95
N VAL A 85 8.01 -0.62 -3.35
CA VAL A 85 7.22 -1.32 -4.38
C VAL A 85 6.63 -2.59 -3.78
N HIS A 86 5.35 -2.80 -4.08
CA HIS A 86 4.63 -4.03 -3.86
C HIS A 86 4.51 -4.76 -5.20
N ALA A 87 4.67 -6.07 -5.20
CA ALA A 87 4.55 -6.88 -6.40
C ALA A 87 3.88 -8.21 -6.08
N VAL A 88 3.06 -8.70 -7.01
CA VAL A 88 2.46 -10.04 -6.92
C VAL A 88 3.14 -10.95 -7.94
N THR A 89 3.49 -12.16 -7.51
CA THR A 89 4.06 -13.21 -8.37
C THR A 89 3.41 -14.55 -8.03
N ALA A 90 3.18 -15.40 -9.03
CA ALA A 90 2.69 -16.75 -8.79
C ALA A 90 3.74 -17.60 -8.05
N CYS A 91 3.28 -18.51 -7.19
CA CYS A 91 4.08 -19.54 -6.56
C CYS A 91 3.26 -20.84 -6.44
N PRO A 92 3.88 -22.00 -6.10
CA PRO A 92 3.15 -23.28 -6.00
C PRO A 92 1.95 -23.24 -5.04
N GLU A 93 2.03 -22.44 -3.98
CA GLU A 93 1.00 -22.30 -2.94
C GLU A 93 -0.06 -21.24 -3.26
N GLY A 94 0.02 -20.58 -4.43
CA GLY A 94 -0.91 -19.54 -4.86
C GLY A 94 -0.20 -18.27 -5.34
N ALA A 95 -0.38 -17.17 -4.60
CA ALA A 95 0.17 -15.86 -4.94
C ALA A 95 1.07 -15.34 -3.83
N ARG A 96 2.30 -14.97 -4.19
CA ARG A 96 3.24 -14.30 -3.30
C ARG A 96 3.17 -12.80 -3.50
N VAL A 97 2.84 -12.06 -2.45
CA VAL A 97 2.93 -10.59 -2.41
C VAL A 97 4.24 -10.21 -1.74
N THR A 98 5.06 -9.45 -2.43
CA THR A 98 6.33 -8.96 -1.91
C THR A 98 6.29 -7.46 -1.73
N ARG A 99 7.08 -6.98 -0.76
CA ARG A 99 7.32 -5.56 -0.51
C ARG A 99 8.80 -5.28 -0.38
N ARG A 100 9.29 -4.35 -1.20
CA ARG A 100 10.66 -3.84 -1.16
C ARG A 100 10.63 -2.35 -0.83
N VAL A 101 11.39 -1.94 0.18
CA VAL A 101 11.60 -0.53 0.55
C VAL A 101 12.95 -0.12 -0.02
N TYR A 102 12.98 0.98 -0.76
CA TYR A 102 14.20 1.47 -1.41
C TYR A 102 14.76 2.71 -0.72
N GLN A 103 13.90 3.48 -0.07
CA GLN A 103 14.30 4.73 0.58
C GLN A 103 13.44 4.97 1.82
N VAL A 104 14.06 5.58 2.82
CA VAL A 104 13.41 6.06 4.05
C VAL A 104 14.00 7.44 4.35
N LEU A 105 13.17 8.36 4.81
CA LEU A 105 13.53 9.72 5.16
C LEU A 105 13.29 9.94 6.67
N PRO A 106 14.25 9.60 7.55
CA PRO A 106 14.05 9.67 9.00
C PRO A 106 13.80 11.09 9.53
N GLY A 107 14.27 12.12 8.83
CA GLY A 107 14.03 13.53 9.18
C GLY A 107 12.72 14.11 8.62
N HIS A 108 11.93 13.30 7.91
CA HIS A 108 10.68 13.75 7.31
C HIS A 108 9.57 13.85 8.38
N PRO A 109 8.69 14.87 8.38
CA PRO A 109 7.63 15.04 9.38
C PRO A 109 6.68 13.83 9.52
N GLY A 110 6.43 13.13 8.40
CA GLY A 110 5.67 11.87 8.37
C GLY A 110 6.37 10.65 8.99
N PHE A 111 7.68 10.71 9.26
CA PHE A 111 8.41 9.70 10.04
C PHE A 111 8.22 9.99 11.53
N ALA A 112 7.02 9.68 12.04
CA ALA A 112 6.66 9.96 13.42
C ALA A 112 7.54 9.20 14.44
N GLY A 113 7.73 9.77 15.64
CA GLY A 113 8.53 9.16 16.71
C GLY A 113 8.13 7.72 17.06
N GLY A 114 6.84 7.40 17.05
CA GLY A 114 6.36 6.03 17.27
C GLY A 114 6.83 5.01 16.22
N ILE A 115 7.23 5.44 15.01
CA ILE A 115 7.86 4.56 14.01
C ILE A 115 9.31 4.27 14.38
N ALA A 116 10.02 5.26 14.95
CA ALA A 116 11.36 5.06 15.48
C ALA A 116 11.34 4.09 16.68
N GLU A 117 10.35 4.21 17.55
CA GLU A 117 10.17 3.35 18.74
C GLU A 117 9.79 1.90 18.41
N ILE A 118 8.79 1.69 17.52
CA ILE A 118 8.36 0.34 17.11
C ILE A 118 9.41 -0.33 16.19
N GLY A 119 10.25 0.49 15.56
CA GLY A 119 11.20 0.08 14.54
C GLY A 119 10.56 -0.06 13.16
N LEU A 120 11.24 0.49 12.15
CA LEU A 120 10.78 0.52 10.76
C LEU A 120 10.39 -0.87 10.25
N ARG A 121 11.21 -1.89 10.48
CA ARG A 121 10.95 -3.26 10.00
C ARG A 121 9.62 -3.81 10.54
N THR A 122 9.36 -3.60 11.83
CA THR A 122 8.14 -4.05 12.51
C THR A 122 6.91 -3.31 11.98
N ARG A 123 6.99 -1.98 11.87
CA ARG A 123 5.94 -1.14 11.28
C ARG A 123 5.57 -1.64 9.89
N MET A 124 6.58 -1.85 9.06
CA MET A 124 6.43 -2.27 7.68
C MET A 124 5.88 -3.69 7.54
N SER A 125 6.27 -4.60 8.44
CA SER A 125 5.73 -5.97 8.48
C SER A 125 4.25 -5.96 8.81
N ARG A 126 3.83 -5.10 9.74
CA ARG A 126 2.41 -4.91 10.10
C ARG A 126 1.59 -4.39 8.92
N ASP A 127 2.13 -3.42 8.16
CA ASP A 127 1.43 -2.87 6.99
C ASP A 127 1.21 -3.92 5.92
N LEU A 128 2.25 -4.68 5.58
CA LEU A 128 2.12 -5.77 4.61
C LEU A 128 1.11 -6.82 5.09
N ARG A 129 1.15 -7.19 6.37
CA ARG A 129 0.21 -8.15 6.94
C ARG A 129 -1.23 -7.66 6.83
N GLN A 130 -1.50 -6.41 7.20
CA GLN A 130 -2.85 -5.86 7.08
C GLN A 130 -3.37 -5.88 5.64
N VAL A 131 -2.51 -5.61 4.65
CA VAL A 131 -2.90 -5.70 3.23
C VAL A 131 -3.25 -7.15 2.87
N LEU A 132 -2.42 -8.10 3.29
CA LEU A 132 -2.65 -9.52 3.05
C LEU A 132 -3.96 -10.00 3.71
N ASP A 133 -4.19 -9.62 4.96
CA ASP A 133 -5.40 -9.99 5.71
C ASP A 133 -6.67 -9.48 4.98
N VAL A 134 -6.68 -8.23 4.51
CA VAL A 134 -7.85 -7.71 3.78
C VAL A 134 -8.04 -8.39 2.42
N ILE A 135 -6.95 -8.73 1.72
CA ILE A 135 -7.06 -9.49 0.46
C ILE A 135 -7.59 -10.90 0.75
N ALA A 136 -7.07 -11.56 1.79
CA ALA A 136 -7.51 -12.88 2.23
C ALA A 136 -9.00 -12.88 2.58
N ASP A 137 -9.47 -11.91 3.38
CA ASP A 137 -10.87 -11.74 3.75
C ASP A 137 -11.78 -11.58 2.52
N ARG A 138 -11.34 -10.82 1.50
CA ARG A 138 -12.12 -10.64 0.25
C ARG A 138 -12.16 -11.87 -0.63
N LEU A 139 -11.11 -12.67 -0.60
CA LEU A 139 -11.00 -13.89 -1.41
C LEU A 139 -11.51 -15.14 -0.67
N GLY A 140 -11.73 -15.04 0.64
CA GLY A 140 -12.15 -16.16 1.50
C GLY A 140 -11.06 -17.23 1.66
N CYS A 141 -9.79 -16.84 1.80
CA CYS A 141 -8.65 -17.76 1.90
C CYS A 141 -7.77 -17.56 3.15
#